data_AF-L0IFT7-F1
#
_entry.id   AF-L0IFT7-F1
#
_cell.length_a   1.000
_cell.length_b   1.000
_cell.length_c   1.000
_cell.angle_alpha   90.00
_cell.angle_beta   90.00
_cell.angle_gamma   90.00
#
_symmetry.space_group_name_H-M   'P 1'
#
loop_
_entity.id
_entity.type
_entity.pdbx_description
1 polymer ?
#
loop_
_entity_poly.entity_id
_entity_poly.type
_entity_poly.pdbx_seq_one_letter_code
_entity_poly.pdbx_strand_id
1 'polypeptide(L)' 'MAKAESDGDAILWRLRGHSCPSCEDGTLVLKPYKGNRAVVCDGCDTPRAQVWDQV' A
#
# COMPACT_ATOMS: atom_id res chain seq x y z
N MET A 1 14.66 -19.09 -0.95
CA MET A 1 15.04 -18.06 -1.93
C MET A 1 14.10 -16.86 -1.73
N ALA A 2 14.35 -15.99 -0.76
CA ALA A 2 13.55 -14.77 -0.60
C ALA A 2 14.31 -13.63 -1.29
N LYS A 3 13.77 -13.14 -2.41
CA LYS A 3 14.26 -11.92 -3.06
C LYS A 3 14.23 -10.81 -2.00
N ALA A 4 15.34 -10.12 -1.77
CA ALA A 4 15.38 -9.00 -0.83
C ALA A 4 14.24 -8.05 -1.20
N GLU A 5 13.22 -7.98 -0.34
CA GLU A 5 12.08 -7.10 -0.54
C GLU A 5 12.65 -5.68 -0.49
N SER A 6 12.55 -4.95 -1.61
CA SER A 6 13.02 -3.56 -1.67
C SER A 6 12.38 -2.77 -0.54
N ASP A 7 13.08 -1.77 0.01
CA ASP A 7 12.62 -1.00 1.17
C ASP A 7 11.17 -0.47 0.99
N GLY A 8 10.81 -0.12 -0.24
CA GLY A 8 9.44 0.25 -0.61
C GLY A 8 8.41 -0.85 -0.35
N ASP A 9 8.70 -2.10 -0.70
CA ASP A 9 7.81 -3.23 -0.48
C ASP A 9 7.57 -3.47 1.01
N ALA A 10 8.65 -3.37 1.80
CA ALA A 10 8.59 -3.48 3.24
C ALA A 10 7.77 -2.35 3.90
N ILE A 11 7.70 -1.17 3.28
CA ILE A 11 6.79 -0.08 3.72
C ILE A 11 5.34 -0.44 3.41
N LEU A 12 5.05 -0.95 2.21
CA LEU A 12 3.70 -1.37 1.84
C LEU A 12 3.20 -2.50 2.74
N TRP A 13 4.05 -3.48 3.06
CA TRP A 13 3.68 -4.57 3.95
C TRP A 13 3.38 -4.10 5.38
N ARG A 14 4.15 -3.14 5.90
CA ARG A 14 3.93 -2.55 7.22
C ARG A 14 2.63 -1.77 7.33
N LEU A 15 2.21 -1.09 6.25
CA LEU A 15 0.99 -0.27 6.27
C LEU A 15 -0.30 -1.08 6.04
N ARG A 16 -0.19 -2.27 5.44
CA ARG A 16 -1.33 -3.16 5.23
C ARG A 16 -1.99 -3.53 6.58
N GLY A 17 -3.31 -3.52 6.62
CA GLY A 17 -4.12 -3.92 7.78
C GLY A 17 -4.33 -2.81 8.81
N HIS A 18 -3.67 -1.66 8.66
CA HIS A 18 -3.95 -0.49 9.49
C HIS A 18 -5.27 0.17 9.09
N SER A 19 -5.92 0.85 10.03
CA SER A 19 -7.09 1.68 9.76
C SER A 19 -6.73 2.88 8.88
N CYS A 20 -7.66 3.30 8.03
CA CYS A 20 -7.48 4.44 7.16
C CYS A 20 -7.60 5.77 7.94
N PRO A 21 -6.60 6.67 7.89
CA PRO A 21 -6.70 7.95 8.60
C PRO A 21 -7.59 9.02 7.92
N SER A 22 -8.29 8.70 6.82
CA SER A 22 -9.18 9.65 6.10
C SER A 22 -10.64 9.26 6.13
N CYS A 23 -10.98 8.06 6.59
CA CYS A 23 -12.36 7.61 6.75
C CYS A 23 -12.43 6.69 7.96
N GLU A 24 -13.57 6.66 8.63
CA GLU A 24 -13.73 5.95 9.92
C GLU A 24 -13.69 4.42 9.77
N ASP A 25 -14.25 3.88 8.69
CA ASP A 25 -14.48 2.43 8.52
C ASP A 25 -13.49 1.71 7.59
N GLY A 26 -12.54 2.44 7.01
CA GLY A 26 -11.67 1.88 5.97
C GLY A 26 -10.44 1.17 6.52
N THR A 27 -9.99 0.10 5.86
CA THR A 27 -8.73 -0.59 6.14
C THR A 27 -7.77 -0.43 4.96
N LEU A 28 -6.48 -0.34 5.29
CA LEU A 28 -5.42 -0.26 4.30
C LEU A 28 -5.13 -1.64 3.71
N VAL A 29 -5.32 -1.79 2.40
CA VAL A 29 -5.09 -3.05 1.68
C VAL A 29 -4.05 -2.87 0.57
N LEU A 30 -3.31 -3.94 0.27
CA LEU A 30 -2.43 -3.97 -0.90
C LEU A 30 -3.25 -4.11 -2.17
N LYS A 31 -3.17 -3.12 -3.05
CA LYS A 31 -3.79 -3.18 -4.36
C LYS A 31 -3.01 -2.35 -5.39
N PRO A 32 -3.08 -2.69 -6.68
CA PRO A 32 -2.51 -1.85 -7.72
C PRO A 32 -3.23 -0.49 -7.75
N TYR A 33 -2.47 0.57 -7.80
CA TYR A 33 -2.96 1.93 -8.00
C TYR A 33 -2.17 2.56 -9.14
N LYS A 34 -2.84 3.09 -10.17
CA LYS A 34 -2.18 3.72 -11.32
C LYS A 34 -0.99 2.92 -11.90
N GLY A 35 -1.14 1.59 -11.99
CA GLY A 35 -0.10 0.70 -12.54
C GLY A 35 1.06 0.36 -11.59
N ASN A 36 1.15 0.95 -10.39
CA ASN A 36 2.15 0.57 -9.41
C ASN A 36 1.54 -0.09 -8.17
N ARG A 37 2.37 -0.80 -7.41
CA ARG A 37 1.95 -1.42 -6.16
C ARG A 37 1.74 -0.35 -5.10
N ALA A 38 0.62 -0.43 -4.40
CA ALA A 38 0.26 0.55 -3.40
C ALA A 38 -0.49 -0.09 -2.24
N VAL A 39 -0.50 0.63 -1.14
CA VAL A 39 -1.45 0.45 -0.07
C VAL A 39 -2.53 1.51 -0.23
N VAL A 40 -3.77 1.06 -0.36
CA VAL A 40 -4.93 1.91 -0.60
C VAL A 40 -6.04 1.49 0.35
N CYS A 41 -6.84 2.45 0.81
CA CYS A 41 -8.03 2.16 1.57
C CYS A 41 -9.03 1.31 0.74
N ASP A 42 -9.66 0.32 1.36
CA ASP A 42 -10.77 -0.44 0.76
C ASP A 42 -12.13 0.26 0.87
N GLY A 43 -12.30 1.19 1.83
CA GLY A 43 -13.56 1.93 2.03
C GLY A 43 -13.70 3.22 1.20
N CYS A 44 -12.62 3.99 1.03
CA CYS A 44 -12.66 5.31 0.38
C CYS A 44 -11.69 5.46 -0.81
N ASP A 45 -11.06 4.38 -1.25
CA ASP A 45 -10.09 4.34 -2.37
C ASP A 45 -8.88 5.28 -2.26
N THR A 46 -8.67 5.91 -1.11
CA THR A 46 -7.58 6.86 -0.89
C THR A 46 -6.24 6.12 -0.81
N PRO A 47 -5.27 6.42 -1.70
CA PRO A 47 -3.94 5.82 -1.65
C PRO A 47 -3.15 6.38 -0.47
N ARG A 48 -2.36 5.53 0.21
CA ARG A 48 -1.49 5.93 1.33
C ARG A 48 -0.03 5.90 1.01
N ALA A 49 0.40 4.83 0.38
CA ALA A 49 1.77 4.68 -0.06
C ALA A 49 1.75 3.95 -1.38
N GLN A 50 2.62 4.35 -2.27
CA GLN A 50 2.84 3.72 -3.56
C GLN A 50 4.34 3.61 -3.74
N VAL A 51 4.78 2.49 -4.32
CA VAL A 51 6.18 2.32 -4.70
C VAL A 51 6.28 2.46 -6.21
N TRP A 52 7.24 3.25 -6.66
CA TRP A 52 7.58 3.38 -8.06
C TRP A 52 8.90 2.65 -8.27
N ASP A 53 8.89 1.65 -9.13
CA ASP A 53 10.11 1.01 -9.58
C ASP A 53 10.73 1.93 -10.64
N GLN A 54 11.93 2.44 -10.37
CA GLN A 54 12.71 3.15 -11.38
C GLN A 54 13.39 2.07 -12.23
N VAL A 55 12.75 1.69 -13.33
CA VAL A 55 13.42 0.97 -14.42
C VAL A 55 14.21 1.96 -15.29
#